data_AF-A0A662HI93-F1
#
_entry.id   AF-A0A662HI93-F1
#
_cell.length_a   1.000
_cell.length_b   1.000
_cell.length_c   1.000
_cell.angle_alpha   90.00
_cell.angle_beta   90.00
_cell.angle_gamma   90.00
#
_symmetry.space_group_name_H-M   'P 1'
#
loop_
_entity.id
_entity.type
_entity.pdbx_description
1 polymer ?
#
loop_
_entity_poly.entity_id
_entity_poly.type
_entity_poly.pdbx_seq_one_letter_code
_entity_poly.pdbx_strand_id
1 'polypeptide(L)' 'MIVRLIERDKEYLAQLFEERLYNLGDLYLNGKININEILVEFLLILELSNKLGIPFKRIHEGVKYLGSCIEKKGVR' A
#
# COMPACT_ATOMS: atom_id res chain seq x y z
N MET A 1 -8.83 5.94 -27.45
CA MET A 1 -9.04 4.59 -26.87
C MET A 1 -7.84 4.12 -26.06
N ILE A 2 -6.60 4.20 -26.59
CA ILE A 2 -5.36 3.78 -25.92
C ILE A 2 -5.10 4.50 -24.58
N VAL A 3 -5.27 5.83 -24.52
CA VAL A 3 -5.06 6.60 -23.27
C VAL A 3 -6.01 6.18 -22.14
N ARG A 4 -7.26 5.79 -22.47
CA ARG A 4 -8.24 5.32 -21.48
C ARG A 4 -7.90 3.94 -20.92
N LEU A 5 -7.23 3.09 -21.71
CA LEU A 5 -6.78 1.77 -21.25
C LEU A 5 -5.63 1.94 -20.24
N ILE A 6 -4.65 2.79 -20.54
CA ILE A 6 -3.51 3.07 -19.64
C ILE A 6 -3.98 3.63 -18.29
N GLU A 7 -4.95 4.54 -18.28
CA GLU A 7 -5.49 5.08 -17.01
C GLU A 7 -6.26 4.04 -16.19
N ARG A 8 -6.93 3.10 -16.86
CA ARG A 8 -7.64 1.99 -16.21
C ARG A 8 -6.66 0.97 -15.61
N ASP A 9 -5.58 0.67 -16.31
CA ASP A 9 -4.53 -0.22 -15.81
C ASP A 9 -3.86 0.38 -14.57
N LYS A 10 -3.59 1.69 -14.59
CA LYS A 10 -3.08 2.41 -13.40
C LYS A 10 -4.07 2.41 -12.24
N GLU A 11 -5.37 2.48 -12.52
CA GLU A 11 -6.41 2.41 -11.48
C GLU A 11 -6.48 1.03 -10.85
N TYR A 12 -6.44 -0.01 -11.67
CA TYR A 12 -6.39 -1.39 -11.22
C TYR A 12 -5.13 -1.67 -10.38
N LEU A 13 -3.95 -1.23 -10.84
CA LEU A 13 -2.71 -1.37 -10.08
C LEU A 13 -2.74 -0.61 -8.75
N ALA A 14 -3.34 0.58 -8.73
CA ALA A 14 -3.52 1.32 -7.48
C ALA A 14 -4.39 0.56 -6.48
N GLN A 15 -5.49 -0.07 -6.94
CA GLN A 15 -6.33 -0.91 -6.09
C GLN A 15 -5.55 -2.09 -5.52
N LEU A 16 -4.73 -2.77 -6.32
CA LEU A 16 -3.89 -3.88 -5.85
C LEU A 16 -2.88 -3.43 -4.79
N PHE A 17 -2.26 -2.27 -4.97
CA PHE A 17 -1.36 -1.71 -3.96
C PHE A 17 -2.10 -1.33 -2.68
N GLU A 18 -3.29 -0.75 -2.79
CA GLU A 18 -4.11 -0.39 -1.64
C GLU A 18 -4.56 -1.63 -0.84
N GLU A 19 -5.04 -2.67 -1.52
CA GLU A 19 -5.34 -3.98 -0.90
C GLU A 19 -4.12 -4.60 -0.22
N ARG A 20 -2.94 -4.48 -0.84
CA ARG A 20 -1.70 -4.97 -0.23
C ARG A 20 -1.37 -4.23 1.06
N LEU A 21 -1.54 -2.90 1.10
CA LEU A 21 -1.34 -2.10 2.31
C LEU A 21 -2.30 -2.50 3.44
N TYR A 22 -3.57 -2.76 3.12
CA TYR A 22 -4.53 -3.29 4.11
C TYR A 22 -4.05 -4.64 4.67
N ASN A 23 -3.66 -5.56 3.79
CA ASN A 23 -3.17 -6.88 4.18
C ASN A 23 -1.91 -6.80 5.05
N LEU A 24 -0.96 -5.90 4.73
CA LEU A 24 0.22 -5.68 5.58
C LEU A 24 -0.18 -5.21 6.99
N GLY A 25 -1.18 -4.33 7.09
CA GLY A 25 -1.72 -3.89 8.39
C GLY A 25 -2.28 -5.05 9.19
N ASP A 26 -3.07 -5.93 8.56
CA ASP A 26 -3.67 -7.10 9.20
C ASP A 26 -2.62 -8.13 9.62
N LEU A 27 -1.66 -8.44 8.75
CA LEU A 27 -0.56 -9.36 9.05
C LEU A 27 0.26 -8.84 10.24
N TYR A 28 0.52 -7.54 10.30
CA TYR A 28 1.25 -6.94 11.40
C TYR A 28 0.49 -6.97 12.72
N LEU A 29 -0.79 -6.60 12.72
CA LEU A 29 -1.63 -6.67 13.92
C LEU A 29 -1.72 -8.09 14.47
N ASN A 30 -1.81 -9.07 13.57
CA ASN A 30 -1.82 -10.50 13.92
C ASN A 30 -0.44 -11.06 14.30
N GLY A 31 0.62 -10.24 14.28
CA GLY A 31 1.98 -10.66 14.64
C GLY A 31 2.64 -11.62 13.65
N LYS A 32 2.08 -11.76 12.44
CA LYS A 32 2.61 -12.64 11.39
C LYS A 32 3.85 -12.06 10.70
N ILE A 33 3.96 -10.73 10.69
CA ILE A 33 5.11 -10.01 10.16
C ILE A 33 5.58 -8.95 11.18
N ASN A 34 6.84 -8.53 11.05
CA ASN A 34 7.43 -7.46 11.84
C ASN A 34 7.48 -6.12 11.08
N ILE A 35 7.92 -5.05 11.76
CA ILE A 35 7.95 -3.70 11.20
C ILE A 35 8.93 -3.54 10.04
N ASN A 36 10.04 -4.29 10.03
CA ASN A 36 11.03 -4.22 8.96
C ASN A 36 10.47 -4.83 7.66
N GLU A 37 9.71 -5.92 7.76
CA GLU A 37 9.03 -6.52 6.61
C GLU A 37 8.00 -5.55 6.00
N ILE A 38 7.24 -4.83 6.83
CA ILE A 38 6.33 -3.78 6.37
C ILE A 38 7.08 -2.66 5.66
N LEU A 39 8.18 -2.18 6.25
CA LEU A 39 8.95 -1.08 5.67
C LEU A 39 9.49 -1.45 4.29
N VAL A 40 10.03 -2.67 4.12
CA VAL A 40 10.52 -3.15 2.82
C VAL A 40 9.41 -3.20 1.79
N GLU A 41 8.26 -3.81 2.11
CA GLU A 41 7.12 -3.88 1.19
C GLU A 41 6.52 -2.51 0.88
N PHE A 42 6.41 -1.65 1.87
CA PHE A 42 5.93 -0.28 1.70
C PHE A 42 6.83 0.49 0.72
N LEU A 43 8.16 0.45 0.93
CA LEU A 43 9.12 1.09 0.02
C LEU A 43 9.02 0.56 -1.41
N LEU A 44 8.82 -0.74 -1.58
CA LEU A 44 8.61 -1.36 -2.90
C LEU A 44 7.33 -0.84 -3.57
N ILE A 45 6.23 -0.69 -2.82
CA ILE A 45 4.99 -0.07 -3.33
C ILE A 45 5.24 1.39 -3.73
N LEU A 46 6.01 2.17 -2.96
CA LEU A 46 6.35 3.55 -3.31
C LEU A 46 7.16 3.60 -4.62
N GLU A 47 8.17 2.74 -4.74
CA GLU A 47 9.04 2.67 -5.92
C GLU A 47 8.24 2.30 -7.17
N LEU A 48 7.39 1.27 -7.08
CA LEU A 48 6.55 0.84 -8.20
C LEU A 48 5.51 1.90 -8.56
N SER A 49 4.90 2.55 -7.58
CA SER A 49 3.95 3.65 -7.83
C SER A 49 4.61 4.80 -8.59
N ASN A 50 5.83 5.16 -8.21
CA ASN A 50 6.61 6.20 -8.89
C ASN A 50 6.99 5.78 -10.33
N LYS A 51 7.54 4.57 -10.51
CA LYS A 51 7.95 4.05 -11.83
C LYS A 51 6.78 3.92 -12.81
N LEU A 52 5.60 3.53 -12.32
CA LEU A 52 4.41 3.29 -13.13
C LEU A 52 3.54 4.55 -13.28
N GLY A 53 3.92 5.66 -12.63
CA GLY A 53 3.16 6.92 -12.66
C GLY A 53 1.76 6.77 -12.05
N ILE A 54 1.64 5.99 -10.97
CA ILE A 54 0.41 5.80 -10.20
C ILE A 54 0.34 6.91 -9.14
N PRO A 55 -0.72 7.73 -9.14
CA PRO A 55 -0.84 8.82 -8.17
C PRO A 55 -1.02 8.31 -6.74
N PHE A 56 -0.19 8.80 -5.81
CA PHE A 56 -0.26 8.46 -4.38
C PHE A 56 -1.64 8.63 -3.74
N LYS A 57 -2.43 9.62 -4.21
CA LYS A 57 -3.81 9.83 -3.76
C LYS A 57 -4.70 8.59 -3.91
N ARG A 58 -4.34 7.64 -4.79
CA ARG A 58 -5.10 6.41 -5.06
C ARG A 58 -4.75 5.24 -4.12
N ILE A 59 -3.74 5.37 -3.27
CA ILE A 59 -3.37 4.36 -2.26
C ILE A 59 -3.47 4.90 -0.83
N HIS A 60 -4.00 6.12 -0.69
CA HIS A 60 -3.95 6.92 0.53
C HIS A 60 -4.68 6.26 1.71
N GLU A 61 -5.82 5.61 1.46
CA GLU A 61 -6.58 4.98 2.52
C GLU A 61 -5.86 3.71 3.03
N GLY A 62 -5.22 2.96 2.13
CA GLY A 62 -4.31 1.87 2.49
C GLY A 62 -3.15 2.33 3.39
N VAL A 63 -2.50 3.46 3.05
CA VAL A 63 -1.39 4.01 3.84
C VAL A 63 -1.87 4.45 5.23
N LYS A 64 -2.99 5.17 5.31
CA LYS A 64 -3.59 5.57 6.60
C LYS A 64 -3.93 4.38 7.48
N TYR A 65 -4.52 3.34 6.91
CA TYR A 65 -4.86 2.13 7.64
C TYR A 65 -3.60 1.47 8.22
N LEU A 66 -2.59 1.25 7.37
CA LEU A 66 -1.32 0.65 7.79
C LEU A 66 -0.67 1.45 8.92
N GLY A 67 -0.63 2.79 8.80
CA GLY A 67 -0.12 3.68 9.85
C GLY A 67 -0.89 3.52 11.17
N SER A 68 -2.22 3.47 11.11
CA SER A 68 -3.08 3.26 12.28
C SER A 68 -2.83 1.90 12.94
N CYS A 69 -2.56 0.85 12.16
CA CYS A 69 -2.19 -0.47 12.68
C CYS A 69 -0.84 -0.45 13.39
N ILE A 70 0.14 0.28 12.84
CA ILE A 70 1.47 0.45 13.43
C ILE A 70 1.36 1.16 14.78
N GLU A 71 0.63 2.28 14.84
CA GLU A 71 0.40 3.03 16.08
C GLU A 71 -0.26 2.16 17.15
N LYS A 72 -1.32 1.43 16.81
CA LYS A 72 -2.04 0.56 17.76
C LYS A 72 -1.16 -0.50 18.42
N LYS A 73 -0.17 -1.04 17.69
CA LYS A 73 0.75 -2.06 18.23
C LYS A 73 1.94 -1.45 18.96
N GLY A 74 2.39 -0.25 18.56
CA GLY A 74 3.48 0.49 19.20
C GLY A 74 3.11 1.19 20.51
N VAL A 75 1.82 1.40 20.78
CA VAL A 75 1.29 1.98 22.04
C VAL A 75 1.13 0.92 23.16
N ARG A 76 1.69 -0.29 23.00
CA ARG A 76 1.72 -1.32 24.05
C ARG A 76 3.08 -1.46 24.69
#